data_AF-A0A831XWR2-F1
#
_entry.id   AF-A0A831XWR2-F1
#
_cell.length_a   1.000
_cell.length_b   1.000
_cell.length_c   1.000
_cell.angle_alpha   90.00
_cell.angle_beta   90.00
_cell.angle_gamma   90.00
#
_symmetry.space_group_name_H-M   'P 1'
#
loop_
_entity.id
_entity.type
_entity.pdbx_description
1 polymer ?
#
loop_
_entity_poly.entity_id
_entity_poly.type
_entity_poly.pdbx_seq_one_letter_code
_entity_poly.pdbx_strand_id
1 'polypeptide(L)'
;MQRRLRLRDLAALGLAGILPVGAPIGVASLVKYAGESAIWPAVLGYAAVMLSAVPILEYSRLARFAGGYYGLAELGLGPVAGKYTAVANYLYYVAWQTQNALQAGWVVYGITGSLPAWAAAVVGVLLISYVGASSPPRRYVGGVLAPALAFTTSITLALDVYVVAVSPYRSWTSLAPMDWGGVATAAAVQGFWMYVGYGTPLFYSEEAESPARDVWRGVIIALSASAALYALSAYAVVAAAPPDRIGALAESAMPYVDAWSSYLPAWLLAAYPLFIAPAALAYGGPAGSHARLLWAMARDGFIESKRLRALDRGGAPRNAALFNLAASSAAALATATAAFGRLGVSPASAEVAWLLAATAATILWYAHHILPEVALYPYLRRSPAKTGRLRAFLVGIVAPALGTAIFGYTLYLTALGRAQYAQAIYAGIALSVAALLYTLWRRAAGKLGLSTIHYYLLEAQSR
;
A
#
# COMPACT_ATOMS: atom_id res chain seq x y z
N MET A 1 -12.51 21.00 1.06
CA MET A 1 -11.05 21.07 0.88
C MET A 1 -10.72 21.92 -0.36
N GLN A 2 -9.50 22.42 -0.50
CA GLN A 2 -9.09 23.22 -1.67
C GLN A 2 -8.58 22.30 -2.80
N ARG A 3 -9.09 22.48 -4.02
CA ARG A 3 -8.66 21.72 -5.21
C ARG A 3 -7.36 22.28 -5.75
N ARG A 4 -6.24 21.55 -5.57
CA ARG A 4 -4.90 22.00 -5.92
C ARG A 4 -3.99 20.90 -6.46
N LEU A 5 -4.39 19.63 -6.36
CA LEU A 5 -3.56 18.50 -6.78
C LEU A 5 -3.77 18.18 -8.25
N ARG A 6 -2.67 18.05 -8.97
CA ARG A 6 -2.62 17.70 -10.39
C ARG A 6 -2.33 16.22 -10.57
N LEU A 7 -2.47 15.72 -11.81
CA LEU A 7 -2.16 14.33 -12.16
C LEU A 7 -0.81 13.84 -11.63
N ARG A 8 0.26 14.64 -11.77
CA ARG A 8 1.60 14.28 -11.28
C ARG A 8 1.64 14.10 -9.76
N ASP A 9 0.84 14.87 -9.02
CA ASP A 9 0.78 14.80 -7.56
C ASP A 9 0.04 13.53 -7.13
N LEU A 10 -1.04 13.18 -7.86
CA LEU A 10 -1.79 11.94 -7.64
C LEU A 10 -0.97 10.70 -8.01
N ALA A 11 -0.19 10.75 -9.10
CA ALA A 11 0.75 9.70 -9.44
C ALA A 11 1.84 9.55 -8.36
N ALA A 12 2.39 10.65 -7.85
CA ALA A 12 3.35 10.62 -6.75
C ALA A 12 2.75 10.03 -5.46
N LEU A 13 1.47 10.29 -5.16
CA LEU A 13 0.77 9.65 -4.04
C LEU A 13 0.61 8.13 -4.24
N GLY A 14 0.31 7.68 -5.45
CA GLY A 14 0.25 6.26 -5.77
C GLY A 14 1.62 5.59 -5.65
N LEU A 15 2.67 6.21 -6.19
CA LEU A 15 4.06 5.76 -6.05
C LEU A 15 4.50 5.75 -4.60
N ALA A 16 4.06 6.72 -3.79
CA ALA A 16 4.36 6.74 -2.36
C ALA A 16 3.70 5.60 -1.59
N GLY A 17 2.47 5.23 -1.97
CA GLY A 17 1.78 4.08 -1.40
C GLY A 17 2.45 2.74 -1.73
N ILE A 18 2.97 2.62 -2.96
CA ILE A 18 3.62 1.41 -3.45
C ILE A 18 5.09 1.32 -2.99
N LEU A 19 5.81 2.44 -3.01
CA LEU A 19 7.23 2.59 -2.69
C LEU A 19 8.19 1.74 -3.56
N PRO A 20 8.16 1.89 -4.90
CA PRO A 20 8.95 1.01 -5.79
C PRO A 20 10.45 1.26 -5.75
N VAL A 21 10.91 2.40 -5.23
CA VAL A 21 12.34 2.70 -5.06
C VAL A 21 13.06 1.74 -4.11
N GLY A 22 12.34 1.02 -3.25
CA GLY A 22 12.92 -0.07 -2.44
C GLY A 22 13.22 -1.34 -3.25
N ALA A 23 12.96 -1.36 -4.57
CA ALA A 23 12.99 -2.58 -5.38
C ALA A 23 14.32 -3.36 -5.30
N PRO A 24 15.52 -2.76 -5.51
CA PRO A 24 16.77 -3.54 -5.45
C PRO A 24 17.03 -4.19 -4.08
N ILE A 25 16.45 -3.63 -3.01
CA ILE A 25 16.52 -4.18 -1.66
C ILE A 25 15.49 -5.30 -1.47
N GLY A 26 14.28 -5.11 -2.01
CA GLY A 26 13.11 -5.98 -1.77
C GLY A 26 12.94 -7.15 -2.74
N VAL A 27 13.75 -7.26 -3.80
CA VAL A 27 13.60 -8.34 -4.81
C VAL A 27 14.15 -9.70 -4.36
N ALA A 28 14.79 -9.80 -3.19
CA ALA A 28 15.35 -11.04 -2.64
C ALA A 28 14.36 -12.20 -2.70
N SER A 29 13.13 -11.96 -2.24
CA SER A 29 12.07 -12.97 -2.21
C SER A 29 11.58 -13.35 -3.60
N LEU A 30 11.67 -12.47 -4.59
CA LEU A 30 11.36 -12.82 -5.98
C LEU A 30 12.42 -13.76 -6.54
N VAL A 31 13.69 -13.44 -6.33
CA VAL A 31 14.83 -14.28 -6.74
C VAL A 31 14.79 -15.63 -6.02
N LYS A 32 14.45 -15.66 -4.74
CA LYS A 32 14.35 -16.89 -3.95
C LYS A 32 13.40 -17.92 -4.51
N TYR A 33 12.21 -17.49 -4.94
CA TYR A 33 11.19 -18.42 -5.41
C TYR A 33 11.18 -18.59 -6.93
N ALA A 34 11.58 -17.58 -7.71
CA ALA A 34 11.52 -17.61 -9.17
C ALA A 34 12.90 -17.69 -9.86
N GLY A 35 14.00 -17.62 -9.11
CA GLY A 35 15.36 -17.70 -9.64
C GLY A 35 15.61 -16.68 -10.76
N GLU A 36 16.10 -17.16 -11.91
CA GLU A 36 16.32 -16.33 -13.10
C GLU A 36 15.06 -15.62 -13.60
N SER A 37 13.87 -16.14 -13.28
CA SER A 37 12.57 -15.64 -13.75
C SER A 37 11.97 -14.58 -12.81
N ALA A 38 12.76 -13.96 -11.91
CA ALA A 38 12.31 -13.00 -10.90
C ALA A 38 11.58 -11.75 -11.44
N ILE A 39 11.64 -11.48 -12.75
CA ILE A 39 10.87 -10.44 -13.43
C ILE A 39 9.36 -10.76 -13.39
N TRP A 40 8.99 -12.00 -13.66
CA TRP A 40 7.59 -12.41 -13.85
C TRP A 40 6.71 -12.26 -12.61
N PRO A 41 7.19 -12.57 -11.39
CA PRO A 41 6.43 -12.32 -10.18
C PRO A 41 5.98 -10.87 -10.02
N ALA A 42 6.83 -9.90 -10.40
CA ALA A 42 6.47 -8.49 -10.38
C ALA A 42 5.37 -8.21 -11.43
N VAL A 43 5.47 -8.76 -12.64
CA VAL A 43 4.49 -8.58 -13.72
C VAL A 43 3.14 -9.21 -13.39
N LEU A 44 3.14 -10.44 -12.87
CA LEU A 44 1.92 -11.15 -12.46
C LEU A 44 1.26 -10.46 -11.25
N GLY A 45 2.05 -9.97 -10.30
CA GLY A 45 1.56 -9.14 -9.20
C GLY A 45 0.86 -7.88 -9.69
N TYR A 46 1.46 -7.17 -10.68
CA TYR A 46 0.85 -6.01 -11.32
C TYR A 46 -0.49 -6.38 -11.97
N ALA A 47 -0.53 -7.46 -12.75
CA ALA A 47 -1.76 -7.91 -13.41
C ALA A 47 -2.87 -8.24 -12.40
N ALA A 48 -2.53 -8.96 -11.32
CA ALA A 48 -3.48 -9.28 -10.25
C ALA A 48 -4.04 -8.03 -9.58
N VAL A 49 -3.18 -7.08 -9.21
CA VAL A 49 -3.62 -5.81 -8.61
C VAL A 49 -4.43 -4.98 -9.60
N MET A 50 -4.15 -5.04 -10.90
CA MET A 50 -4.89 -4.26 -11.88
C MET A 50 -6.33 -4.75 -12.01
N LEU A 51 -6.53 -6.07 -11.97
CA LEU A 51 -7.85 -6.70 -11.95
C LEU A 51 -8.64 -6.29 -10.69
N SER A 52 -8.01 -6.33 -9.51
CA SER A 52 -8.62 -5.86 -8.25
C SER A 52 -8.87 -4.35 -8.22
N ALA A 53 -8.03 -3.56 -8.90
CA ALA A 53 -8.17 -2.10 -8.94
C ALA A 53 -9.34 -1.65 -9.83
N VAL A 54 -9.85 -2.49 -10.75
CA VAL A 54 -10.88 -2.09 -11.72
C VAL A 54 -12.10 -1.41 -11.07
N PRO A 55 -12.75 -1.98 -10.02
CA PRO A 55 -13.89 -1.35 -9.36
C PRO A 55 -13.60 0.05 -8.82
N ILE A 56 -12.42 0.20 -8.26
CA ILE A 56 -11.94 1.43 -7.65
C ILE A 56 -11.63 2.49 -8.73
N LEU A 57 -11.03 2.06 -9.85
CA LEU A 57 -10.76 2.92 -11.00
C LEU A 57 -12.06 3.44 -11.60
N GLU A 58 -13.07 2.57 -11.81
CA GLU A 58 -14.41 2.99 -12.25
C GLU A 58 -15.04 3.95 -11.26
N TYR A 59 -14.99 3.63 -9.97
CA TYR A 59 -15.55 4.46 -8.93
C TYR A 59 -14.95 5.87 -8.88
N SER A 60 -13.63 5.99 -9.02
CA SER A 60 -12.95 7.28 -9.00
C SER A 60 -13.32 8.19 -10.18
N ARG A 61 -13.94 7.64 -11.24
CA ARG A 61 -14.53 8.42 -12.35
C ARG A 61 -15.90 8.99 -12.01
N LEU A 62 -16.59 8.41 -11.03
CA LEU A 62 -17.98 8.74 -10.67
C LEU A 62 -18.06 9.81 -9.59
N ALA A 63 -17.27 9.67 -8.53
CA ALA A 63 -17.38 10.52 -7.35
C ALA A 63 -16.01 11.00 -6.85
N ARG A 64 -15.96 12.26 -6.45
CA ARG A 64 -14.83 12.86 -5.73
C ARG A 64 -15.08 12.72 -4.23
N PHE A 65 -14.59 11.65 -3.62
CA PHE A 65 -14.90 11.34 -2.23
C PHE A 65 -13.66 10.94 -1.43
N ALA A 66 -13.33 11.76 -0.43
CA ALA A 66 -12.15 11.54 0.40
C ALA A 66 -12.26 10.30 1.31
N GLY A 67 -13.47 9.77 1.51
CA GLY A 67 -13.67 8.49 2.21
C GLY A 67 -13.21 7.27 1.42
N GLY A 68 -12.83 7.44 0.15
CA GLY A 68 -12.26 6.38 -0.68
C GLY A 68 -13.22 5.19 -0.82
N TYR A 69 -12.75 4.03 -0.40
CA TYR A 69 -13.41 2.73 -0.54
C TYR A 69 -14.81 2.65 0.04
N TYR A 70 -15.05 3.26 1.20
CA TYR A 70 -16.35 3.08 1.85
C TYR A 70 -17.49 3.75 1.11
N GLY A 71 -17.18 4.76 0.30
CA GLY A 71 -18.18 5.39 -0.57
C GLY A 71 -18.71 4.42 -1.62
N LEU A 72 -17.83 3.66 -2.29
CA LEU A 72 -18.27 2.66 -3.27
C LEU A 72 -19.10 1.55 -2.63
N ALA A 73 -18.65 1.04 -1.48
CA ALA A 73 -19.39 0.04 -0.73
C ALA A 73 -20.78 0.55 -0.32
N GLU A 74 -20.87 1.80 0.13
CA GLU A 74 -22.14 2.44 0.48
C GLU A 74 -23.09 2.57 -0.70
N LEU A 75 -22.59 3.00 -1.87
CA LEU A 75 -23.41 3.18 -3.06
C LEU A 75 -23.97 1.87 -3.62
N GLY A 76 -23.18 0.79 -3.57
CA GLY A 76 -23.61 -0.51 -4.11
C GLY A 76 -24.44 -1.35 -3.15
N LEU A 77 -24.07 -1.36 -1.86
CA LEU A 77 -24.61 -2.29 -0.86
C LEU A 77 -25.33 -1.60 0.30
N GLY A 78 -25.27 -0.27 0.38
CA GLY A 78 -25.94 0.54 1.38
C GLY A 78 -25.06 0.97 2.56
N PRO A 79 -25.59 1.84 3.45
CA PRO A 79 -24.81 2.53 4.49
C PRO A 79 -24.06 1.61 5.45
N VAL A 80 -24.63 0.46 5.81
CA VAL A 80 -23.99 -0.49 6.75
C VAL A 80 -22.70 -1.05 6.16
N ALA A 81 -22.74 -1.49 4.89
CA ALA A 81 -21.58 -2.02 4.20
C ALA A 81 -20.50 -0.94 4.02
N GLY A 82 -20.93 0.29 3.69
CA GLY A 82 -20.06 1.47 3.70
C GLY A 82 -19.36 1.66 5.04
N LYS A 83 -20.10 1.86 6.13
CA LYS A 83 -19.50 2.16 7.43
C LYS A 83 -18.64 1.02 7.99
N TYR A 84 -18.99 -0.23 7.73
CA TYR A 84 -18.10 -1.36 8.03
C TYR A 84 -16.78 -1.24 7.25
N THR A 85 -16.85 -1.00 5.94
CA THR A 85 -15.67 -0.78 5.09
C THR A 85 -14.81 0.36 5.62
N ALA A 86 -15.43 1.44 6.12
CA ALA A 86 -14.73 2.58 6.68
C ALA A 86 -13.93 2.20 7.95
N VAL A 87 -14.54 1.46 8.88
CA VAL A 87 -13.88 1.02 10.13
C VAL A 87 -12.80 -0.02 9.86
N ALA A 88 -13.08 -1.01 9.01
CA ALA A 88 -12.10 -2.03 8.62
C ALA A 88 -10.88 -1.38 7.94
N ASN A 89 -11.11 -0.40 7.06
CA ASN A 89 -10.05 0.36 6.42
C ASN A 89 -9.27 1.24 7.41
N TYR A 90 -9.96 1.82 8.40
CA TYR A 90 -9.30 2.59 9.45
C TYR A 90 -8.33 1.71 10.26
N LEU A 91 -8.81 0.55 10.72
CA LEU A 91 -7.99 -0.42 11.44
C LEU A 91 -6.85 -0.96 10.57
N TYR A 92 -7.11 -1.19 9.27
CA TYR A 92 -6.08 -1.53 8.31
C TYR A 92 -4.96 -0.49 8.29
N TYR A 93 -5.29 0.80 8.18
CA TYR A 93 -4.27 1.85 8.17
C TYR A 93 -3.53 1.97 9.51
N VAL A 94 -4.18 1.72 10.65
CA VAL A 94 -3.48 1.63 11.94
C VAL A 94 -2.44 0.51 11.87
N ALA A 95 -2.85 -0.70 11.49
CA ALA A 95 -1.94 -1.83 11.35
C ALA A 95 -0.85 -1.58 10.29
N TRP A 96 -1.18 -0.89 9.19
CA TRP A 96 -0.22 -0.52 8.17
C TRP A 96 0.84 0.45 8.72
N GLN A 97 0.43 1.58 9.28
CA GLN A 97 1.40 2.53 9.82
C GLN A 97 2.27 1.91 10.93
N THR A 98 1.70 0.99 11.71
CA THR A 98 2.46 0.18 12.67
C THR A 98 3.48 -0.73 11.97
N GLN A 99 3.11 -1.49 10.94
CA GLN A 99 4.10 -2.34 10.24
C GLN A 99 5.19 -1.51 9.58
N ASN A 100 4.91 -0.37 8.96
CA ASN A 100 5.92 0.46 8.30
C ASN A 100 6.96 0.97 9.30
N ALA A 101 6.49 1.40 10.48
CA ALA A 101 7.36 1.86 11.55
C ALA A 101 8.22 0.72 12.11
N LEU A 102 7.61 -0.44 12.38
CA LEU A 102 8.33 -1.62 12.90
C LEU A 102 9.29 -2.22 11.88
N GLN A 103 8.96 -2.19 10.58
CA GLN A 103 9.84 -2.62 9.49
C GLN A 103 11.10 -1.75 9.45
N ALA A 104 10.94 -0.44 9.46
CA ALA A 104 12.08 0.48 9.49
C ALA A 104 12.94 0.27 10.74
N GLY A 105 12.29 0.07 11.89
CA GLY A 105 12.95 -0.35 13.12
C GLY A 105 13.78 -1.61 12.95
N TRP A 106 13.17 -2.69 12.44
CA TRP A 106 13.83 -3.97 12.21
C TRP A 106 15.04 -3.86 11.28
N VAL A 107 14.90 -3.16 10.14
CA VAL A 107 16.02 -2.93 9.21
C VAL A 107 17.17 -2.21 9.92
N VAL A 108 16.90 -1.12 10.64
CA VAL A 108 17.93 -0.37 11.36
C VAL A 108 18.55 -1.20 12.48
N TYR A 109 17.76 -2.00 13.20
CA TYR A 109 18.29 -2.88 14.24
C TYR A 109 19.17 -3.99 13.65
N GLY A 110 18.75 -4.62 12.55
CA GLY A 110 19.54 -5.64 11.87
C GLY A 110 20.90 -5.13 11.41
N ILE A 111 20.98 -3.88 10.96
CA ILE A 111 22.23 -3.26 10.52
C ILE A 111 23.10 -2.82 11.70
N THR A 112 22.50 -2.22 12.74
CA THR A 112 23.26 -1.52 13.79
C THR A 112 23.45 -2.33 15.07
N GLY A 113 22.66 -3.37 15.29
CA GLY A 113 22.61 -4.09 16.57
C GLY A 113 22.13 -3.21 17.75
N SER A 114 21.60 -2.02 17.50
CA SER A 114 21.29 -1.02 18.53
C SER A 114 19.78 -0.86 18.76
N LEU A 115 19.32 -1.19 19.97
CA LEU A 115 17.93 -0.96 20.40
C LEU A 115 17.54 0.53 20.40
N PRO A 116 18.40 1.48 20.83
CA PRO A 116 18.12 2.90 20.66
C PRO A 116 17.94 3.31 19.18
N ALA A 117 18.74 2.76 18.26
CA ALA A 117 18.61 3.04 16.84
C ALA A 117 17.31 2.48 16.26
N TRP A 118 16.91 1.27 16.68
CA TRP A 118 15.60 0.69 16.40
C TRP A 118 14.47 1.64 16.83
N ALA A 119 14.49 2.11 18.08
CA ALA A 119 13.46 2.99 18.62
C ALA A 119 13.39 4.32 17.85
N ALA A 120 14.54 4.90 17.53
CA ALA A 120 14.63 6.13 16.73
C ALA A 120 14.02 5.96 15.34
N ALA A 121 14.25 4.83 14.67
CA ALA A 121 13.68 4.54 13.36
C ALA A 121 12.14 4.37 13.42
N VAL A 122 11.63 3.63 14.40
CA VAL A 122 10.18 3.47 14.63
C VAL A 122 9.52 4.82 14.86
N VAL A 123 10.04 5.63 15.78
CA VAL A 123 9.51 6.97 16.08
C VAL A 123 9.65 7.89 14.87
N GLY A 124 10.79 7.87 14.17
CA GLY A 124 11.05 8.69 13.01
C GLY A 124 10.02 8.47 11.89
N VAL A 125 9.72 7.21 11.55
CA VAL A 125 8.71 6.88 10.52
C VAL A 125 7.31 7.34 10.94
N LEU A 126 6.92 7.17 12.21
CA LEU A 126 5.64 7.64 12.72
C LEU A 126 5.52 9.17 12.67
N LEU A 127 6.60 9.89 13.02
CA LEU A 127 6.63 11.35 12.94
C LEU A 127 6.61 11.86 11.50
N ILE A 128 7.38 11.26 10.58
CA ILE A 128 7.35 11.61 9.15
C ILE A 128 5.96 11.37 8.58
N SER A 129 5.33 10.25 8.95
CA SER A 129 3.94 9.92 8.57
C SER A 129 2.98 11.02 9.04
N TYR A 130 3.08 11.44 10.30
CA TYR A 130 2.26 12.54 10.84
C TYR A 130 2.51 13.87 10.13
N VAL A 131 3.77 14.23 9.88
CA VAL A 131 4.11 15.49 9.19
C VAL A 131 3.51 15.51 7.79
N GLY A 132 3.62 14.43 7.01
CA GLY A 132 3.00 14.37 5.68
C GLY A 132 1.48 14.42 5.74
N ALA A 133 0.87 13.68 6.68
CA ALA A 133 -0.58 13.64 6.86
C ALA A 133 -1.20 14.97 7.31
N SER A 134 -0.47 15.74 8.12
CA SER A 134 -0.90 17.03 8.66
C SER A 134 -0.51 18.23 7.79
N SER A 135 0.29 18.02 6.74
CA SER A 135 0.75 19.10 5.86
C SER A 135 -0.29 19.49 4.81
N PRO A 136 -0.29 20.76 4.36
CA PRO A 136 -1.10 21.19 3.23
C PRO A 136 -0.79 20.33 1.98
N PRO A 137 -1.78 19.74 1.31
CA PRO A 137 -1.54 18.67 0.33
C PRO A 137 -0.64 19.09 -0.82
N ARG A 138 -0.88 20.29 -1.37
CA ARG A 138 -0.08 20.81 -2.49
C ARG A 138 1.38 21.07 -2.11
N ARG A 139 1.62 21.55 -0.88
CA ARG A 139 2.97 21.87 -0.39
C ARG A 139 3.77 20.59 -0.17
N TYR A 140 3.18 19.62 0.51
CA TYR A 140 3.84 18.37 0.81
C TYR A 140 3.93 17.45 -0.42
N VAL A 141 2.81 17.14 -1.08
CA VAL A 141 2.81 16.22 -2.23
C VAL A 141 3.59 16.80 -3.40
N GLY A 142 3.22 18.00 -3.85
CA GLY A 142 3.81 18.60 -5.05
C GLY A 142 5.18 19.24 -4.82
N GLY A 143 5.45 19.74 -3.61
CA GLY A 143 6.68 20.47 -3.29
C GLY A 143 7.77 19.64 -2.62
N VAL A 144 7.43 18.50 -2.03
CA VAL A 144 8.38 17.68 -1.24
C VAL A 144 8.39 16.24 -1.73
N LEU A 145 7.24 15.56 -1.71
CA LEU A 145 7.12 14.14 -2.02
C LEU A 145 7.44 13.83 -3.48
N ALA A 146 6.81 14.53 -4.43
CA ALA A 146 7.01 14.26 -5.86
C ALA A 146 8.45 14.49 -6.31
N PRO A 147 9.15 15.59 -5.93
CA PRO A 147 10.58 15.75 -6.22
C PRO A 147 11.44 14.67 -5.57
N ALA A 148 11.18 14.30 -4.31
CA ALA A 148 11.92 13.25 -3.63
C ALA A 148 11.78 11.90 -4.36
N LEU A 149 10.56 11.50 -4.69
CA LEU A 149 10.31 10.26 -5.44
C LEU A 149 10.89 10.30 -6.84
N ALA A 150 10.84 11.44 -7.53
CA ALA A 150 11.45 11.58 -8.84
C ALA A 150 12.98 11.40 -8.77
N PHE A 151 13.64 12.03 -7.79
CA PHE A 151 15.06 11.88 -7.55
C PHE A 151 15.44 10.43 -7.23
N THR A 152 14.78 9.82 -6.23
CA THR A 152 15.11 8.47 -5.80
C THR A 152 14.80 7.42 -6.88
N THR A 153 13.71 7.60 -7.63
CA THR A 153 13.37 6.73 -8.77
C THR A 153 14.42 6.86 -9.88
N SER A 154 14.86 8.08 -10.18
CA SER A 154 15.83 8.33 -11.25
C SER A 154 17.20 7.71 -10.94
N ILE A 155 17.68 7.82 -9.70
CA ILE A 155 18.96 7.20 -9.31
C ILE A 155 18.87 5.67 -9.34
N THR A 156 17.76 5.09 -8.86
CA THR A 156 17.54 3.64 -8.89
C THR A 156 17.52 3.13 -10.33
N LEU A 157 16.72 3.78 -11.19
CA LEU A 157 16.64 3.46 -12.61
C LEU A 157 18.00 3.57 -13.32
N ALA A 158 18.77 4.61 -13.03
CA ALA A 158 20.08 4.80 -13.63
C ALA A 158 21.06 3.67 -13.24
N LEU A 159 21.06 3.25 -11.96
CA LEU A 159 21.91 2.16 -11.49
C LEU A 159 21.48 0.81 -12.06
N ASP A 160 20.17 0.51 -12.07
CA ASP A 160 19.63 -0.72 -12.67
C ASP A 160 20.01 -0.83 -14.15
N VAL A 161 19.78 0.23 -14.92
CA VAL A 161 20.12 0.30 -16.36
C VAL A 161 21.63 0.13 -16.57
N TYR A 162 22.44 0.83 -15.77
CA TYR A 162 23.90 0.73 -15.86
C TYR A 162 24.36 -0.72 -15.63
N VAL A 163 23.94 -1.35 -14.53
CA VAL A 163 24.31 -2.73 -14.18
C VAL A 163 23.90 -3.71 -15.28
N VAL A 164 22.67 -3.60 -15.80
CA VAL A 164 22.20 -4.44 -16.91
C VAL A 164 23.03 -4.22 -18.17
N ALA A 165 23.41 -2.99 -18.47
CA ALA A 165 24.15 -2.65 -19.69
C ALA A 165 25.58 -3.22 -19.68
N VAL A 166 26.25 -3.19 -18.52
CA VAL A 166 27.65 -3.65 -18.38
C VAL A 166 27.78 -5.12 -18.03
N SER A 167 26.71 -5.77 -17.54
CA SER A 167 26.81 -7.16 -17.11
C SER A 167 26.98 -8.14 -18.29
N PRO A 168 27.95 -9.08 -18.21
CA PRO A 168 28.10 -10.16 -19.17
C PRO A 168 27.03 -11.25 -19.01
N TYR A 169 26.32 -11.32 -17.88
CA TYR A 169 25.32 -12.37 -17.59
C TYR A 169 23.90 -11.98 -17.97
N ARG A 170 23.71 -10.86 -18.68
CA ARG A 170 22.41 -10.49 -19.25
C ARG A 170 21.90 -11.63 -20.14
N SER A 171 20.69 -12.10 -19.86
CA SER A 171 20.13 -13.27 -20.53
C SER A 171 18.66 -13.07 -20.87
N TRP A 172 18.25 -13.62 -22.01
CA TRP A 172 16.85 -13.72 -22.40
C TRP A 172 16.12 -14.84 -21.67
N THR A 173 16.81 -15.75 -20.98
CA THR A 173 16.19 -16.85 -20.19
C THR A 173 15.30 -16.30 -19.09
N SER A 174 15.67 -15.18 -18.45
CA SER A 174 14.82 -14.47 -17.49
C SER A 174 13.46 -14.01 -18.07
N LEU A 175 13.38 -13.86 -19.40
CA LEU A 175 12.17 -13.49 -20.12
C LEU A 175 11.40 -14.69 -20.69
N ALA A 176 11.97 -15.90 -20.59
CA ALA A 176 11.35 -17.15 -21.02
C ALA A 176 11.37 -18.16 -19.85
N PRO A 177 10.43 -18.01 -18.89
CA PRO A 177 10.50 -18.73 -17.63
C PRO A 177 10.27 -20.23 -17.85
N MET A 178 11.18 -21.03 -17.30
CA MET A 178 11.12 -22.50 -17.37
C MET A 178 10.35 -23.10 -16.17
N ASP A 179 10.31 -22.38 -15.04
CA ASP A 179 9.60 -22.79 -13.82
C ASP A 179 8.46 -21.83 -13.48
N TRP A 180 7.27 -22.13 -14.01
CA TRP A 180 6.05 -21.38 -13.69
C TRP A 180 5.55 -21.63 -12.26
N GLY A 181 5.94 -22.73 -11.61
CA GLY A 181 5.56 -23.03 -10.23
C GLY A 181 6.25 -22.09 -9.23
N GLY A 182 7.55 -21.91 -9.38
CA GLY A 182 8.33 -20.94 -8.62
C GLY A 182 7.87 -19.50 -8.86
N VAL A 183 7.63 -19.12 -10.13
CA VAL A 183 7.07 -17.81 -10.51
C VAL A 183 5.72 -17.55 -9.85
N ALA A 184 4.79 -18.51 -9.89
CA ALA A 184 3.48 -18.38 -9.26
C ALA A 184 3.59 -18.23 -7.73
N THR A 185 4.47 -19.01 -7.10
CA THR A 185 4.74 -18.92 -5.65
C THR A 185 5.30 -17.55 -5.28
N ALA A 186 6.29 -17.04 -6.01
CA ALA A 186 6.87 -15.72 -5.81
C ALA A 186 5.83 -14.60 -6.00
N ALA A 187 4.98 -14.71 -7.02
CA ALA A 187 3.90 -13.74 -7.28
C ALA A 187 2.91 -13.71 -6.12
N ALA A 188 2.56 -14.88 -5.59
CA ALA A 188 1.61 -15.03 -4.50
C ALA A 188 2.19 -14.55 -3.15
N VAL A 189 3.45 -14.85 -2.86
CA VAL A 189 4.09 -14.53 -1.58
C VAL A 189 4.53 -13.06 -1.51
N GLN A 190 5.01 -12.49 -2.63
CA GLN A 190 5.57 -11.13 -2.64
C GLN A 190 5.05 -10.27 -3.79
N GLY A 191 4.93 -10.82 -5.00
CA GLY A 191 4.64 -10.02 -6.21
C GLY A 191 3.41 -9.13 -6.08
N PHE A 192 2.32 -9.62 -5.49
CA PHE A 192 1.14 -8.82 -5.17
C PHE A 192 1.44 -7.70 -4.16
N TRP A 193 2.13 -8.04 -3.06
CA TRP A 193 2.42 -7.12 -1.95
C TRP A 193 3.18 -5.88 -2.38
N MET A 194 3.97 -6.02 -3.45
CA MET A 194 4.74 -4.93 -4.03
C MET A 194 3.86 -3.84 -4.64
N TYR A 195 2.55 -4.03 -4.82
CA TYR A 195 1.67 -3.00 -5.40
C TYR A 195 0.59 -2.50 -4.44
N VAL A 196 0.58 -3.01 -3.21
CA VAL A 196 -0.36 -2.56 -2.18
C VAL A 196 -0.11 -1.07 -1.90
N GLY A 197 -1.18 -0.29 -1.77
CA GLY A 197 -1.10 1.17 -1.56
C GLY A 197 -1.42 2.01 -2.78
N TYR A 198 -1.66 1.35 -3.91
CA TYR A 198 -2.13 1.97 -5.14
C TYR A 198 -3.36 2.87 -4.97
N GLY A 199 -4.23 2.58 -3.99
CA GLY A 199 -5.45 3.34 -3.71
C GLY A 199 -5.24 4.66 -2.95
N THR A 200 -4.01 4.99 -2.54
CA THR A 200 -3.69 6.26 -1.85
C THR A 200 -4.29 7.50 -2.53
N PRO A 201 -4.25 7.67 -3.86
CA PRO A 201 -4.81 8.85 -4.53
C PRO A 201 -6.32 9.04 -4.35
N LEU A 202 -7.08 7.98 -4.04
CA LEU A 202 -8.54 8.06 -3.88
C LEU A 202 -8.95 9.01 -2.76
N PHE A 203 -8.24 8.96 -1.65
CA PHE A 203 -8.55 9.74 -0.46
C PHE A 203 -8.30 11.23 -0.72
N TYR A 204 -7.43 11.55 -1.67
CA TYR A 204 -7.11 12.92 -2.08
C TYR A 204 -8.01 13.45 -3.22
N SER A 205 -9.06 12.71 -3.59
CA SER A 205 -9.93 13.06 -4.72
C SER A 205 -10.67 14.39 -4.52
N GLU A 206 -10.99 14.78 -3.29
CA GLU A 206 -11.61 16.08 -3.01
C GLU A 206 -10.63 17.26 -3.16
N GLU A 207 -9.33 17.01 -3.12
CA GLU A 207 -8.26 18.00 -3.34
C GLU A 207 -7.68 17.99 -4.76
N ALA A 208 -8.11 17.06 -5.61
CA ALA A 208 -7.73 17.02 -7.02
C ALA A 208 -8.42 18.16 -7.81
N GLU A 209 -7.69 18.75 -8.76
CA GLU A 209 -8.22 19.75 -9.70
C GLU A 209 -9.31 19.14 -10.59
N SER A 210 -9.05 17.95 -11.15
CA SER A 210 -9.98 17.21 -12.03
C SER A 210 -10.12 15.74 -11.59
N PRO A 211 -10.82 15.44 -10.47
CA PRO A 211 -10.82 14.12 -9.85
C PRO A 211 -11.25 12.98 -10.77
N ALA A 212 -12.37 13.13 -11.47
CA ALA A 212 -12.91 12.12 -12.38
C ALA A 212 -11.96 11.77 -13.55
N ARG A 213 -11.05 12.70 -13.90
CA ARG A 213 -10.06 12.52 -14.96
C ARG A 213 -8.73 12.00 -14.40
N ASP A 214 -8.25 12.57 -13.30
CA ASP A 214 -6.85 12.46 -12.90
C ASP A 214 -6.60 11.39 -11.82
N VAL A 215 -7.59 11.03 -10.99
CA VAL A 215 -7.39 10.05 -9.90
C VAL A 215 -7.08 8.66 -10.46
N TRP A 216 -7.97 8.09 -11.30
CA TRP A 216 -7.72 6.77 -11.90
C TRP A 216 -6.45 6.75 -12.76
N ARG A 217 -6.15 7.84 -13.47
CA ARG A 217 -4.92 7.96 -14.26
C ARG A 217 -3.69 7.94 -13.36
N GLY A 218 -3.73 8.67 -12.24
CA GLY A 218 -2.66 8.67 -11.24
C GLY A 218 -2.40 7.26 -10.69
N VAL A 219 -3.46 6.50 -10.40
CA VAL A 219 -3.36 5.10 -9.96
C VAL A 219 -2.73 4.21 -11.03
N ILE A 220 -3.19 4.28 -12.28
CA ILE A 220 -2.62 3.48 -13.39
C ILE A 220 -1.15 3.84 -13.65
N ILE A 221 -0.81 5.14 -13.66
CA ILE A 221 0.57 5.61 -13.85
C ILE A 221 1.45 5.06 -12.73
N ALA A 222 1.04 5.21 -11.47
CA ALA A 222 1.80 4.72 -10.33
C ALA A 222 2.03 3.21 -10.42
N LEU A 223 0.98 2.43 -10.66
CA LEU A 223 1.09 0.98 -10.77
C LEU A 223 2.00 0.54 -11.92
N SER A 224 1.85 1.15 -13.10
CA SER A 224 2.62 0.76 -14.29
C SER A 224 4.08 1.18 -14.18
N ALA A 225 4.35 2.36 -13.62
CA ALA A 225 5.71 2.81 -13.35
C ALA A 225 6.40 1.96 -12.28
N SER A 226 5.68 1.60 -11.21
CA SER A 226 6.18 0.66 -10.20
C SER A 226 6.49 -0.70 -10.82
N ALA A 227 5.62 -1.22 -11.69
CA ALA A 227 5.82 -2.52 -12.32
C ALA A 227 7.06 -2.55 -13.21
N ALA A 228 7.27 -1.50 -14.00
CA ALA A 228 8.47 -1.35 -14.80
C ALA A 228 9.74 -1.31 -13.92
N LEU A 229 9.72 -0.53 -12.82
CA LEU A 229 10.87 -0.43 -11.94
C LEU A 229 11.16 -1.76 -11.22
N TYR A 230 10.15 -2.40 -10.63
CA TYR A 230 10.32 -3.69 -9.96
C TYR A 230 10.81 -4.80 -10.89
N ALA A 231 10.24 -4.90 -12.08
CA ALA A 231 10.66 -5.86 -13.10
C ALA A 231 12.12 -5.62 -13.52
N LEU A 232 12.49 -4.35 -13.74
CA LEU A 232 13.85 -3.98 -14.10
C LEU A 232 14.84 -4.21 -12.97
N SER A 233 14.53 -3.85 -11.72
CA SER A 233 15.43 -4.09 -10.58
C SER A 233 15.60 -5.59 -10.31
N ALA A 234 14.54 -6.39 -10.43
CA ALA A 234 14.63 -7.85 -10.32
C ALA A 234 15.54 -8.41 -11.42
N TYR A 235 15.39 -7.93 -12.66
CA TYR A 235 16.29 -8.29 -13.75
C TYR A 235 17.72 -7.83 -13.50
N ALA A 236 17.93 -6.61 -13.02
CA ALA A 236 19.27 -6.06 -12.77
C ALA A 236 20.02 -6.88 -11.71
N VAL A 237 19.35 -7.34 -10.66
CA VAL A 237 19.96 -8.22 -9.64
C VAL A 237 20.32 -9.58 -10.23
N VAL A 238 19.41 -10.22 -10.96
CA VAL A 238 19.67 -11.53 -11.59
C VAL A 238 20.76 -11.43 -12.65
N ALA A 239 20.64 -10.47 -13.56
CA ALA A 239 21.55 -10.27 -14.67
C ALA A 239 22.96 -9.89 -14.20
N ALA A 240 23.13 -9.38 -12.98
CA ALA A 240 24.44 -9.01 -12.44
C ALA A 240 25.28 -10.23 -11.97
N ALA A 241 24.66 -11.38 -11.71
CA ALA A 241 25.35 -12.56 -11.20
C ALA A 241 25.39 -13.71 -12.21
N PRO A 242 26.44 -14.54 -12.19
CA PRO A 242 26.45 -15.80 -12.94
C PRO A 242 25.35 -16.75 -12.42
N PRO A 243 24.80 -17.64 -13.26
CA PRO A 243 23.67 -18.51 -12.90
C PRO A 243 23.85 -19.34 -11.63
N ASP A 244 25.06 -19.81 -11.35
CA ASP A 244 25.41 -20.60 -10.17
C ASP A 244 25.35 -19.81 -8.85
N ARG A 245 25.40 -18.47 -8.91
CA ARG A 245 25.32 -17.60 -7.73
C ARG A 245 23.91 -17.06 -7.44
N ILE A 246 22.93 -17.34 -8.29
CA ILE A 246 21.55 -16.86 -8.09
C ILE A 246 20.96 -17.39 -6.78
N GLY A 247 21.23 -18.64 -6.43
CA GLY A 247 20.80 -19.23 -5.15
C GLY A 247 21.40 -18.53 -3.93
N ALA A 248 22.62 -18.00 -4.02
CA ALA A 248 23.23 -17.24 -2.93
C ALA A 248 22.60 -15.84 -2.79
N LEU A 249 22.26 -15.19 -3.91
CA LEU A 249 21.55 -13.91 -3.89
C LEU A 249 20.16 -14.00 -3.25
N ALA A 250 19.49 -15.14 -3.39
CA ALA A 250 18.18 -15.40 -2.77
C ALA A 250 18.19 -15.39 -1.24
N GLU A 251 19.33 -15.71 -0.62
CA GLU A 251 19.50 -15.73 0.84
C GLU A 251 20.25 -14.48 1.35
N SER A 252 20.65 -13.58 0.45
CA SER A 252 21.33 -12.33 0.84
C SER A 252 20.39 -11.39 1.56
N ALA A 253 20.88 -10.81 2.67
CA ALA A 253 20.20 -9.72 3.36
C ALA A 253 20.16 -8.43 2.54
N MET A 254 21.10 -8.24 1.60
CA MET A 254 21.21 -7.07 0.73
C MET A 254 21.57 -7.51 -0.69
N PRO A 255 20.63 -8.10 -1.45
CA PRO A 255 20.94 -8.72 -2.75
C PRO A 255 21.58 -7.76 -3.76
N TYR A 256 21.20 -6.48 -3.75
CA TYR A 256 21.82 -5.49 -4.64
C TYR A 256 23.30 -5.26 -4.32
N VAL A 257 23.73 -5.33 -3.06
CA VAL A 257 25.14 -5.16 -2.69
C VAL A 257 25.94 -6.32 -3.26
N ASP A 258 25.47 -7.55 -3.01
CA ASP A 258 26.17 -8.76 -3.46
C ASP A 258 26.19 -8.85 -4.98
N ALA A 259 25.07 -8.55 -5.64
CA ALA A 259 24.94 -8.57 -7.08
C ALA A 259 25.76 -7.46 -7.76
N TRP A 260 25.69 -6.21 -7.28
CA TRP A 260 26.27 -5.05 -7.97
C TRP A 260 27.73 -4.77 -7.59
N SER A 261 28.26 -5.43 -6.55
CA SER A 261 29.66 -5.32 -6.10
C SER A 261 30.71 -5.48 -7.20
N SER A 262 30.40 -6.24 -8.25
CA SER A 262 31.31 -6.47 -9.37
C SER A 262 31.33 -5.33 -10.39
N TYR A 263 30.39 -4.39 -10.33
CA TYR A 263 30.20 -3.32 -11.34
C TYR A 263 30.24 -1.92 -10.75
N LEU A 264 29.99 -1.78 -9.44
CA LEU A 264 29.93 -0.51 -8.75
C LEU A 264 30.98 -0.47 -7.62
N PRO A 265 31.65 0.67 -7.41
CA PRO A 265 32.60 0.80 -6.32
C PRO A 265 31.90 0.74 -4.96
N ALA A 266 32.59 0.20 -3.95
CA ALA A 266 32.03 -0.02 -2.60
C ALA A 266 31.43 1.25 -1.97
N TRP A 267 32.03 2.43 -2.22
CA TRP A 267 31.51 3.70 -1.68
C TRP A 267 30.13 4.03 -2.25
N LEU A 268 29.86 3.71 -3.52
CA LEU A 268 28.58 4.00 -4.17
C LEU A 268 27.50 3.05 -3.65
N LEU A 269 27.84 1.78 -3.44
CA LEU A 269 26.96 0.80 -2.81
C LEU A 269 26.61 1.20 -1.37
N ALA A 270 27.61 1.66 -0.60
CA ALA A 270 27.40 2.17 0.76
C ALA A 270 26.59 3.48 0.78
N ALA A 271 26.72 4.34 -0.24
CA ALA A 271 25.99 5.60 -0.35
C ALA A 271 24.54 5.42 -0.87
N TYR A 272 24.25 4.35 -1.59
CA TYR A 272 22.93 4.12 -2.18
C TYR A 272 21.76 4.21 -1.19
N PRO A 273 21.81 3.60 0.02
CA PRO A 273 20.80 3.81 1.06
C PRO A 273 20.55 5.28 1.41
N LEU A 274 21.59 6.13 1.39
CA LEU A 274 21.46 7.57 1.65
C LEU A 274 20.78 8.30 0.49
N PHE A 275 21.05 7.89 -0.76
CA PHE A 275 20.38 8.46 -1.93
C PHE A 275 18.89 8.12 -1.98
N ILE A 276 18.50 6.93 -1.53
CA ILE A 276 17.09 6.53 -1.47
C ILE A 276 16.40 6.93 -0.17
N ALA A 277 17.13 7.36 0.87
CA ALA A 277 16.56 7.78 2.15
C ALA A 277 15.44 8.86 2.03
N PRO A 278 15.49 9.83 1.09
CA PRO A 278 14.38 10.75 0.87
C PRO A 278 13.05 10.06 0.52
N ALA A 279 13.08 8.81 0.03
CA ALA A 279 11.88 8.01 -0.18
C ALA A 279 11.12 7.71 1.12
N ALA A 280 11.74 7.80 2.29
CA ALA A 280 11.03 7.69 3.57
C ALA A 280 9.94 8.78 3.72
N LEU A 281 10.05 9.90 2.99
CA LEU A 281 8.97 10.87 2.91
C LEU A 281 7.69 10.26 2.36
N ALA A 282 7.72 9.18 1.58
CA ALA A 282 6.55 8.50 1.05
C ALA A 282 5.55 8.04 2.11
N TYR A 283 6.00 7.70 3.32
CA TYR A 283 5.11 7.25 4.40
C TYR A 283 4.01 8.27 4.76
N GLY A 284 4.27 9.56 4.52
CA GLY A 284 3.28 10.61 4.77
C GLY A 284 2.14 10.68 3.75
N GLY A 285 2.28 10.10 2.56
CA GLY A 285 1.20 10.01 1.56
C GLY A 285 0.05 9.11 2.03
N PRO A 286 0.31 7.80 2.26
CA PRO A 286 -0.67 6.88 2.85
C PRO A 286 -1.17 7.32 4.23
N ALA A 287 -0.30 7.85 5.09
CA ALA A 287 -0.73 8.41 6.37
C ALA A 287 -1.72 9.58 6.21
N GLY A 288 -1.58 10.38 5.15
CA GLY A 288 -2.55 11.40 4.80
C GLY A 288 -3.88 10.84 4.28
N SER A 289 -3.87 9.68 3.62
CA SER A 289 -5.09 8.94 3.28
C SER A 289 -5.82 8.45 4.54
N HIS A 290 -5.07 7.90 5.49
CA HIS A 290 -5.57 7.50 6.80
C HIS A 290 -6.22 8.67 7.56
N ALA A 291 -5.60 9.85 7.54
CA ALA A 291 -6.15 11.04 8.20
C ALA A 291 -7.44 11.54 7.52
N ARG A 292 -7.52 11.47 6.19
CA ARG A 292 -8.71 11.83 5.40
C ARG A 292 -9.87 10.87 5.61
N LEU A 293 -9.58 9.57 5.72
CA LEU A 293 -10.57 8.57 6.06
C LEU A 293 -11.22 8.89 7.42
N LEU A 294 -10.42 9.12 8.46
CA LEU A 294 -10.95 9.45 9.79
C LEU A 294 -11.72 10.78 9.80
N TRP A 295 -11.20 11.78 9.09
CA TRP A 295 -11.90 13.06 8.90
C TRP A 295 -13.25 12.87 8.18
N ALA A 296 -13.30 12.07 7.11
CA ALA A 296 -14.51 11.82 6.35
C ALA A 296 -15.57 11.08 7.18
N MET A 297 -15.15 10.09 7.98
CA MET A 297 -16.02 9.42 8.95
C MET A 297 -16.61 10.39 9.99
N ALA A 298 -15.81 11.34 10.47
CA ALA A 298 -16.28 12.37 11.41
C ALA A 298 -17.18 13.43 10.75
N ARG A 299 -16.87 13.84 9.51
CA ARG A 299 -17.68 14.75 8.70
C ARG A 299 -19.07 14.15 8.42
N ASP A 300 -19.09 12.88 8.04
CA ASP A 300 -20.31 12.16 7.66
C ASP A 300 -21.16 11.75 8.88
N GLY A 301 -20.77 12.14 10.11
CA GLY A 301 -21.52 11.90 11.34
C GLY A 301 -21.41 10.48 11.89
N PHE A 302 -20.55 9.64 11.30
CA PHE A 302 -20.29 8.29 11.81
C PHE A 302 -19.42 8.30 13.07
N ILE A 303 -18.53 9.29 13.19
CA ILE A 303 -17.82 9.62 14.44
C ILE A 303 -18.24 11.01 14.92
N GLU A 304 -18.84 11.07 16.11
CA GLU A 304 -19.35 12.32 16.72
C GLU A 304 -18.21 13.13 17.36
N SER A 305 -17.32 13.69 16.54
CA SER A 305 -16.21 14.52 17.03
C SER A 305 -16.04 15.82 16.25
N LYS A 306 -16.27 16.95 16.92
CA LYS A 306 -16.03 18.29 16.36
C LYS A 306 -14.54 18.53 16.05
N ARG A 307 -13.64 17.91 16.81
CA ARG A 307 -12.19 18.05 16.61
C ARG A 307 -11.71 17.29 15.39
N LEU A 308 -12.17 16.04 15.20
CA LEU A 308 -11.73 15.19 14.07
C LEU A 308 -12.29 15.66 12.74
N ARG A 309 -13.48 16.28 12.71
CA ARG A 309 -14.05 16.87 11.48
C ARG A 309 -13.44 18.22 11.09
N ALA A 310 -12.61 18.83 11.95
CA ALA A 310 -12.02 20.13 11.68
C ALA A 310 -10.82 20.01 10.72
N LEU A 311 -10.73 20.96 9.79
CA LEU A 311 -9.56 21.17 8.94
C LEU A 311 -8.77 22.37 9.48
N ASP A 312 -7.45 22.33 9.30
CA ASP A 312 -6.61 23.48 9.59
C ASP A 312 -6.72 24.58 8.51
N ARG A 313 -5.99 25.68 8.68
CA ARG A 313 -5.96 26.80 7.72
C ARG A 313 -5.46 26.38 6.32
N GLY A 314 -4.64 25.33 6.24
CA GLY A 314 -4.11 24.77 5.00
C GLY A 314 -5.02 23.72 4.34
N GLY A 315 -6.15 23.40 4.96
CA GLY A 315 -7.10 22.39 4.49
C GLY A 315 -6.72 20.95 4.84
N ALA A 316 -5.76 20.73 5.73
CA ALA A 316 -5.33 19.41 6.19
C ALA A 316 -6.08 18.98 7.48
N PRO A 317 -6.45 17.70 7.62
CA PRO A 317 -7.14 17.19 8.81
C PRO A 317 -6.16 16.88 9.96
N ARG A 318 -5.47 17.91 10.49
CA ARG A 318 -4.38 17.76 11.47
C ARG A 318 -4.77 17.00 12.74
N ASN A 319 -5.98 17.20 13.25
CA ASN A 319 -6.47 16.48 14.44
C ASN A 319 -6.67 14.98 14.18
N ALA A 320 -7.14 14.62 12.98
CA ALA A 320 -7.23 13.22 12.57
C ALA A 320 -5.84 12.60 12.39
N ALA A 321 -4.90 13.34 11.78
CA ALA A 321 -3.51 12.90 11.68
C ALA A 321 -2.85 12.68 13.05
N LEU A 322 -3.09 13.56 14.02
CA LEU A 322 -2.58 13.41 15.38
C LEU A 322 -3.19 12.20 16.10
N PHE A 323 -4.50 11.98 15.94
CA PHE A 323 -5.16 10.79 16.49
C PHE A 323 -4.58 9.51 15.88
N ASN A 324 -4.34 9.50 14.57
CA ASN A 324 -3.74 8.36 13.89
C ASN A 324 -2.30 8.10 14.33
N LEU A 325 -1.51 9.14 14.59
CA LEU A 325 -0.20 9.02 15.21
C LEU A 325 -0.31 8.32 16.57
N ALA A 326 -1.20 8.78 17.45
CA ALA A 326 -1.40 8.18 18.76
C ALA A 326 -1.82 6.71 18.67
N ALA A 327 -2.79 6.38 17.81
CA ALA A 327 -3.28 5.02 17.62
C ALA A 327 -2.20 4.09 17.07
N SER A 328 -1.46 4.53 16.05
CA SER A 328 -0.40 3.73 15.41
C SER A 328 0.82 3.55 16.33
N SER A 329 1.17 4.57 17.13
CA SER A 329 2.20 4.50 18.16
C SER A 329 1.81 3.52 19.27
N ALA A 330 0.57 3.56 19.75
CA ALA A 330 0.07 2.64 20.76
C ALA A 330 0.08 1.18 20.25
N ALA A 331 -0.36 0.96 19.01
CA ALA A 331 -0.31 -0.35 18.37
C ALA A 331 1.14 -0.84 18.14
N ALA A 332 2.06 0.04 17.74
CA ALA A 332 3.48 -0.30 17.59
C ALA A 332 4.12 -0.69 18.92
N LEU A 333 3.89 0.10 19.99
CA LEU A 333 4.39 -0.20 21.33
C LEU A 333 3.80 -1.52 21.85
N ALA A 334 2.49 -1.74 21.71
CA ALA A 334 1.85 -2.98 22.15
C ALA A 334 2.42 -4.21 21.41
N THR A 335 2.59 -4.11 20.09
CA THR A 335 3.12 -5.20 19.26
C THR A 335 4.58 -5.50 19.60
N ALA A 336 5.42 -4.46 19.71
CA ALA A 336 6.83 -4.61 20.09
C ALA A 336 6.98 -5.20 21.49
N THR A 337 6.24 -4.70 22.48
CA THR A 337 6.25 -5.24 23.86
C THR A 337 5.84 -6.71 23.89
N ALA A 338 4.80 -7.09 23.13
CA ALA A 338 4.36 -8.48 23.07
C ALA A 338 5.41 -9.40 22.43
N ALA A 339 6.12 -8.95 21.39
CA ALA A 339 7.17 -9.72 20.74
C ALA A 339 8.43 -9.82 21.63
N PHE A 340 8.94 -8.69 22.12
CA PHE A 340 10.12 -8.64 22.97
C PHE A 340 9.91 -9.33 24.32
N GLY A 341 8.72 -9.21 24.92
CA GLY A 341 8.40 -9.87 26.18
C GLY A 341 8.37 -11.40 26.07
N ARG A 342 8.05 -11.95 24.90
CA ARG A 342 8.01 -13.41 24.68
C ARG A 342 9.31 -14.00 24.16
N LEU A 343 10.01 -13.26 23.30
CA LEU A 343 11.15 -13.77 22.54
C LEU A 343 12.49 -13.14 22.97
N GLY A 344 12.47 -12.24 23.97
CA GLY A 344 13.62 -11.42 24.33
C GLY A 344 13.84 -10.27 23.34
N VAL A 345 14.72 -9.33 23.70
CA VAL A 345 15.06 -8.19 22.84
C VAL A 345 16.17 -8.58 21.87
N SER A 346 15.84 -8.64 20.58
CA SER A 346 16.79 -8.98 19.52
C SER A 346 16.30 -8.47 18.16
N PRO A 347 17.16 -8.43 17.12
CA PRO A 347 16.72 -8.18 15.75
C PRO A 347 15.67 -9.18 15.27
N ALA A 348 15.81 -10.47 15.62
CA ALA A 348 14.85 -11.51 15.25
C ALA A 348 13.46 -11.26 15.86
N SER A 349 13.38 -10.86 17.13
CA SER A 349 12.09 -10.53 17.75
C SER A 349 11.49 -9.21 17.22
N ALA A 350 12.32 -8.27 16.75
CA ALA A 350 11.85 -7.08 16.05
C ALA A 350 11.25 -7.42 14.68
N GLU A 351 11.82 -8.40 13.97
CA GLU A 351 11.25 -8.96 12.74
C GLU A 351 9.87 -9.56 13.00
N VAL A 352 9.75 -10.36 14.06
CA VAL A 352 8.47 -10.95 14.45
C VAL A 352 7.44 -9.87 14.76
N ALA A 353 7.81 -8.80 15.47
CA ALA A 353 6.91 -7.67 15.73
C ALA A 353 6.38 -7.03 14.44
N TRP A 354 7.28 -6.76 13.48
CA TRP A 354 6.91 -6.26 12.16
C TRP A 354 5.96 -7.21 11.42
N LEU A 355 6.29 -8.50 11.36
CA LEU A 355 5.51 -9.51 10.64
C LEU A 355 4.12 -9.72 11.26
N LEU A 356 3.98 -9.61 12.59
CA LEU A 356 2.68 -9.65 13.26
C LEU A 356 1.80 -8.48 12.80
N ALA A 357 2.33 -7.26 12.77
CA ALA A 357 1.60 -6.09 12.29
C ALA A 357 1.26 -6.18 10.80
N ALA A 358 2.18 -6.67 9.97
CA ALA A 358 1.97 -6.89 8.54
C ALA A 358 0.87 -7.91 8.27
N THR A 359 0.85 -9.01 9.04
CA THR A 359 -0.17 -10.05 8.94
C THR A 359 -1.55 -9.50 9.36
N ALA A 360 -1.64 -8.74 10.44
CA ALA A 360 -2.90 -8.11 10.84
C ALA A 360 -3.41 -7.11 9.80
N ALA A 361 -2.51 -6.27 9.25
CA ALA A 361 -2.82 -5.34 8.16
C ALA A 361 -3.36 -6.11 6.93
N THR A 362 -2.77 -7.25 6.61
CA THR A 362 -3.22 -8.10 5.50
C THR A 362 -4.67 -8.55 5.64
N ILE A 363 -5.05 -9.09 6.80
CA ILE A 363 -6.41 -9.55 7.03
C ILE A 363 -7.41 -8.39 6.97
N LEU A 364 -7.05 -7.25 7.56
CA LEU A 364 -7.87 -6.04 7.51
C LEU A 364 -7.95 -5.42 6.11
N TRP A 365 -6.91 -5.61 5.29
CA TRP A 365 -6.92 -5.23 3.89
C TRP A 365 -8.03 -5.97 3.15
N TYR A 366 -8.08 -7.30 3.29
CA TYR A 366 -9.16 -8.11 2.69
C TYR A 366 -10.54 -7.69 3.18
N ALA A 367 -10.69 -7.46 4.48
CA ALA A 367 -11.96 -7.07 5.08
C ALA A 367 -12.56 -5.80 4.44
N HIS A 368 -11.73 -4.79 4.13
CA HIS A 368 -12.22 -3.55 3.54
C HIS A 368 -12.16 -3.50 2.01
N HIS A 369 -11.39 -4.35 1.34
CA HIS A 369 -11.30 -4.37 -0.12
C HIS A 369 -12.41 -5.18 -0.79
N ILE A 370 -12.85 -6.30 -0.20
CA ILE A 370 -13.82 -7.20 -0.86
C ILE A 370 -15.16 -6.49 -1.09
N LEU A 371 -15.68 -5.77 -0.09
CA LEU A 371 -16.98 -5.10 -0.16
C LEU A 371 -17.10 -4.07 -1.29
N PRO A 372 -16.20 -3.06 -1.42
CA PRO A 372 -16.27 -2.12 -2.52
C PRO A 372 -16.09 -2.80 -3.89
N GLU A 373 -15.31 -3.88 -3.97
CA GLU A 373 -15.17 -4.65 -5.21
C GLU A 373 -16.49 -5.30 -5.63
N VAL A 374 -17.19 -5.98 -4.72
CA VAL A 374 -18.51 -6.60 -5.01
C VAL A 374 -19.63 -5.56 -5.13
N ALA A 375 -19.47 -4.37 -4.55
CA ALA A 375 -20.47 -3.30 -4.58
C ALA A 375 -20.62 -2.65 -5.97
N LEU A 376 -19.59 -2.75 -6.83
CA LEU A 376 -19.62 -2.12 -8.14
C LEU A 376 -20.75 -2.67 -9.03
N TYR A 377 -20.94 -4.00 -9.08
CA TYR A 377 -21.94 -4.59 -9.96
C TYR A 377 -23.38 -4.17 -9.61
N PRO A 378 -23.84 -4.29 -8.35
CA PRO A 378 -25.14 -3.75 -7.94
C PRO A 378 -25.31 -2.26 -8.25
N TYR A 379 -24.25 -1.46 -8.08
CA TYR A 379 -24.27 -0.04 -8.42
C TYR A 379 -24.46 0.19 -9.92
N LEU A 380 -23.65 -0.44 -10.78
CA LEU A 380 -23.74 -0.29 -12.24
C LEU A 380 -25.10 -0.75 -12.80
N ARG A 381 -25.72 -1.75 -12.17
CA ARG A 381 -27.05 -2.25 -12.55
C ARG A 381 -28.18 -1.27 -12.23
N ARG A 382 -28.01 -0.41 -11.23
CA ARG A 382 -29.00 0.59 -10.80
C ARG A 382 -28.72 1.99 -11.35
N SER A 383 -27.49 2.26 -11.79
CA SER A 383 -27.06 3.60 -12.20
C SER A 383 -27.68 4.05 -13.54
N PRO A 384 -28.04 5.34 -13.71
CA PRO A 384 -28.59 5.88 -14.95
C PRO A 384 -27.63 5.84 -16.14
N ALA A 385 -26.31 5.78 -15.87
CA ALA A 385 -25.30 5.62 -16.91
C ALA A 385 -25.44 4.22 -17.52
N LYS A 386 -25.96 4.14 -18.75
CA LYS A 386 -26.17 2.89 -19.52
C LYS A 386 -24.85 2.16 -19.81
N THR A 387 -24.26 1.59 -18.77
CA THR A 387 -23.13 0.68 -18.89
C THR A 387 -23.70 -0.61 -19.48
N GLY A 388 -23.26 -1.00 -20.68
CA GLY A 388 -23.76 -2.22 -21.32
C GLY A 388 -23.66 -3.43 -20.39
N ARG A 389 -24.64 -4.33 -20.43
CA ARG A 389 -24.74 -5.49 -19.51
C ARG A 389 -23.44 -6.30 -19.46
N LEU A 390 -22.80 -6.49 -20.62
CA LEU A 390 -21.52 -7.18 -20.74
C LEU A 390 -20.40 -6.44 -19.98
N ARG A 391 -20.25 -5.13 -20.18
CA ARG A 391 -19.24 -4.34 -19.46
C ARG A 391 -19.48 -4.37 -17.95
N ALA A 392 -20.73 -4.23 -17.52
CA ALA A 392 -21.06 -4.31 -16.10
C ALA A 392 -20.69 -5.68 -15.50
N PHE A 393 -20.95 -6.77 -16.23
CA PHE A 393 -20.56 -8.12 -15.82
C PHE A 393 -19.04 -8.31 -15.76
N LEU A 394 -18.31 -7.91 -16.80
CA LEU A 394 -16.86 -8.06 -16.87
C LEU A 394 -16.14 -7.27 -15.77
N VAL A 395 -16.53 -6.00 -15.59
CA VAL A 395 -15.87 -5.06 -14.67
C VAL A 395 -16.37 -5.25 -13.23
N GLY A 396 -17.64 -5.59 -13.04
CA GLY A 396 -18.25 -5.70 -11.71
C GLY A 396 -18.25 -7.11 -11.10
N ILE A 397 -18.00 -8.15 -11.89
CA ILE A 397 -17.98 -9.54 -11.40
C ILE A 397 -16.67 -10.23 -11.78
N VAL A 398 -16.35 -10.32 -13.08
CA VAL A 398 -15.21 -11.14 -13.54
C VAL A 398 -13.88 -10.61 -13.00
N ALA A 399 -13.57 -9.33 -13.20
CA ALA A 399 -12.32 -8.76 -12.70
C ALA A 399 -12.17 -8.84 -11.16
N PRO A 400 -13.19 -8.45 -10.35
CA PRO A 400 -13.20 -8.66 -8.90
C PRO A 400 -13.01 -10.12 -8.47
N ALA A 401 -13.72 -11.06 -9.11
CA ALA A 401 -13.65 -12.48 -8.77
C ALA A 401 -12.25 -13.03 -9.05
N LEU A 402 -11.65 -12.68 -10.19
CA LEU A 402 -10.27 -13.08 -10.52
C LEU A 402 -9.26 -12.47 -9.54
N GLY A 403 -9.39 -11.18 -9.21
CA GLY A 403 -8.55 -10.53 -8.20
C GLY A 403 -8.67 -11.21 -6.84
N THR A 404 -9.91 -11.40 -6.35
CA THR A 404 -10.20 -12.06 -5.07
C THR A 404 -9.71 -13.51 -5.04
N ALA A 405 -9.83 -14.27 -6.13
CA ALA A 405 -9.35 -15.65 -6.19
C ALA A 405 -7.83 -15.73 -6.05
N ILE A 406 -7.09 -14.85 -6.74
CA ILE A 406 -5.63 -14.75 -6.59
C ILE A 406 -5.28 -14.42 -5.14
N PHE A 407 -6.01 -13.51 -4.50
CA PHE A 407 -5.81 -13.14 -3.10
C PHE A 407 -6.14 -14.26 -2.10
N GLY A 408 -7.21 -15.01 -2.33
CA GLY A 408 -7.54 -16.18 -1.52
C GLY A 408 -6.40 -17.21 -1.57
N TYR A 409 -5.81 -17.39 -2.75
CA TYR A 409 -4.66 -18.27 -2.94
C TYR A 409 -3.40 -17.77 -2.22
N THR A 410 -3.08 -16.46 -2.28
CA THR A 410 -1.93 -15.91 -1.55
C THR A 410 -2.08 -16.07 -0.03
N LEU A 411 -3.29 -15.84 0.49
CA LEU A 411 -3.59 -16.02 1.90
C LEU A 411 -3.49 -17.50 2.32
N TYR A 412 -3.97 -18.41 1.48
CA TYR A 412 -3.85 -19.86 1.70
C TYR A 412 -2.39 -20.29 1.82
N LEU A 413 -1.52 -19.89 0.88
CA LEU A 413 -0.09 -20.20 0.93
C LEU A 413 0.57 -19.61 2.19
N THR A 414 0.20 -18.37 2.54
CA THR A 414 0.70 -17.71 3.76
C THR A 414 0.29 -18.46 5.03
N ALA A 415 -0.96 -18.93 5.09
CA ALA A 415 -1.52 -19.64 6.24
C ALA A 415 -0.92 -21.05 6.39
N LEU A 416 -0.70 -21.77 5.28
CA LEU A 416 -0.08 -23.10 5.31
C LEU A 416 1.39 -23.06 5.76
N GLY A 417 2.13 -22.04 5.34
CA GLY A 417 3.57 -21.99 5.57
C GLY A 417 4.01 -21.53 6.96
N ARG A 418 3.11 -20.97 7.79
CA ARG A 418 3.52 -20.18 8.96
C ARG A 418 2.57 -20.27 10.18
N ALA A 419 2.51 -21.42 10.84
CA ALA A 419 1.78 -21.60 12.11
C ALA A 419 2.13 -20.55 13.18
N GLN A 420 3.36 -20.03 13.15
CA GLN A 420 3.86 -19.00 14.06
C GLN A 420 3.12 -17.64 13.97
N TYR A 421 2.37 -17.36 12.89
CA TYR A 421 1.60 -16.12 12.75
C TYR A 421 0.09 -16.30 12.93
N ALA A 422 -0.36 -17.48 13.35
CA ALA A 422 -1.79 -17.75 13.61
C ALA A 422 -2.41 -16.71 14.57
N GLN A 423 -1.66 -16.25 15.58
CA GLN A 423 -2.11 -15.21 16.52
C GLN A 423 -2.44 -13.88 15.81
N ALA A 424 -1.62 -13.45 14.84
CA ALA A 424 -1.88 -12.22 14.09
C ALA A 424 -3.06 -12.39 13.12
N ILE A 425 -3.22 -13.57 12.53
CA ILE A 425 -4.40 -13.90 11.72
C ILE A 425 -5.67 -13.78 12.58
N TYR A 426 -5.68 -14.41 13.75
CA TYR A 426 -6.81 -14.33 14.69
C TYR A 426 -7.07 -12.90 15.16
N ALA A 427 -6.03 -12.12 15.45
CA ALA A 427 -6.18 -10.72 15.80
C ALA A 427 -6.81 -9.89 14.66
N GLY A 428 -6.35 -10.07 13.42
CA GLY A 428 -6.93 -9.42 12.25
C GLY A 428 -8.41 -9.78 12.01
N ILE A 429 -8.76 -11.06 12.18
CA ILE A 429 -10.15 -11.54 12.12
C ILE A 429 -10.97 -10.92 13.24
N ALA A 430 -10.48 -10.94 14.48
CA ALA A 430 -11.16 -10.38 15.64
C ALA A 430 -11.41 -8.87 15.47
N LEU A 431 -10.43 -8.12 14.95
CA LEU A 431 -10.58 -6.70 14.63
C LEU A 431 -11.61 -6.47 13.51
N SER A 432 -11.65 -7.34 12.51
CA SER A 432 -12.66 -7.28 11.44
C SER A 432 -14.08 -7.55 12.00
N VAL A 433 -14.23 -8.53 12.90
CA VAL A 433 -15.49 -8.79 13.59
C VAL A 433 -15.88 -7.62 14.50
N ALA A 434 -14.93 -7.05 15.25
CA ALA A 434 -15.16 -5.87 16.07
C ALA A 434 -15.62 -4.67 15.23
N ALA A 435 -15.06 -4.46 14.03
CA ALA A 435 -15.52 -3.44 13.10
C ALA A 435 -16.99 -3.64 12.67
N LEU A 436 -17.39 -4.89 12.42
CA LEU A 436 -18.78 -5.24 12.10
C LEU A 436 -19.70 -4.97 13.29
N LEU A 437 -19.35 -5.47 14.47
CA LEU A 437 -20.15 -5.29 15.69
C LEU A 437 -20.31 -3.81 16.03
N TYR A 438 -19.24 -3.02 15.94
CA TYR A 438 -19.29 -1.57 16.14
C TYR A 438 -20.24 -0.89 15.14
N THR A 439 -20.18 -1.27 13.87
CA THR A 439 -21.05 -0.72 12.82
C THR A 439 -22.52 -1.07 13.06
N LEU A 440 -22.81 -2.31 13.44
CA LEU A 440 -24.16 -2.77 13.76
C LEU A 440 -24.72 -2.07 15.01
N TRP A 441 -23.89 -1.88 16.03
CA TRP A 441 -24.26 -1.11 17.21
C TRP A 441 -24.59 0.34 16.85
N ARG A 442 -23.76 1.02 16.04
CA ARG A 442 -24.05 2.38 15.54
C ARG A 442 -25.35 2.43 14.75
N ARG A 443 -25.65 1.40 13.94
CA ARG A 443 -26.94 1.27 13.22
C ARG A 443 -28.11 1.20 14.19
N ALA A 444 -28.05 0.30 15.16
CA ALA A 444 -29.11 0.12 16.16
C ALA A 444 -29.36 1.41 16.95
N ALA A 445 -28.31 2.19 17.21
CA ALA A 445 -28.40 3.49 17.88
C ALA A 445 -28.87 4.65 16.98
N GLY A 446 -29.14 4.43 15.69
CA GLY A 446 -29.52 5.51 14.76
C GLY A 446 -28.37 6.47 14.40
N LYS A 447 -27.13 6.02 14.55
CA LYS A 447 -25.90 6.84 14.52
C LYS A 447 -24.93 6.50 13.39
N LEU A 448 -25.43 5.93 12.28
CA LEU A 448 -24.59 5.63 11.11
C LEU A 448 -24.10 6.90 10.39
N GLY A 449 -24.85 7.99 10.49
CA GLY A 449 -24.61 9.18 9.68
C GLY A 449 -24.94 8.95 8.20
N LEU A 450 -24.71 9.97 7.37
CA LEU A 450 -24.96 9.94 5.93
C LEU A 450 -23.68 10.33 5.20
N SER A 451 -23.22 9.50 4.27
CA SER A 451 -22.02 9.83 3.51
C SER A 451 -22.30 10.91 2.48
N THR A 452 -21.44 11.93 2.46
CA THR A 452 -21.47 13.05 1.50
C THR A 452 -21.25 12.61 0.05
N ILE A 453 -20.92 11.35 -0.20
CA ILE A 453 -20.85 10.78 -1.55
C ILE A 453 -22.14 10.93 -2.35
N HIS A 454 -23.30 10.77 -1.71
CA HIS A 454 -24.59 10.92 -2.38
C HIS A 454 -24.78 12.34 -2.92
N TYR A 455 -24.32 13.34 -2.15
CA TYR A 455 -24.31 14.74 -2.59
C TYR A 455 -23.38 14.94 -3.80
N TYR A 456 -22.17 14.36 -3.78
CA TYR A 456 -21.24 14.51 -4.89
C TYR A 456 -21.70 13.83 -6.18
N LEU A 457 -22.44 12.72 -6.08
CA LEU A 457 -23.04 12.10 -7.26
C LEU A 457 -24.15 12.97 -7.86
N LEU A 458 -25.02 13.56 -7.04
CA LEU A 458 -26.06 14.48 -7.50
C LEU A 458 -25.46 15.71 -8.19
N GLU A 459 -24.39 16.28 -7.63
CA GLU A 459 -23.65 17.40 -8.24
C GLU A 459 -22.99 17.02 -9.58
N ALA A 460 -22.57 15.76 -9.73
CA ALA A 460 -21.95 15.29 -10.98
C ALA A 460 -22.99 15.04 -12.09
N GLN A 461 -24.22 14.68 -11.73
CA GLN A 461 -25.31 14.42 -12.68
C GLN A 461 -26.00 15.70 -13.19
N SER A 462 -25.81 16.83 -12.50
CA SER A 462 -26.41 18.13 -12.86
C SER A 462 -25.52 19.00 -13.76
N ARG A 463 -24.33 18.51 -14.13
CA ARG A 463 -23.39 19.15 -15.08
C ARG A 463 -23.35 18.35 -16.36
#